data_AF-A0A2M8UGE7-F1
#
_entry.id   AF-A0A2M8UGE7-F1
#
_cell.length_a   1.000
_cell.length_b   1.000
_cell.length_c   1.000
_cell.angle_alpha   90.00
_cell.angle_beta   90.00
_cell.angle_gamma   90.00
#
_symmetry.space_group_name_H-M   'P 1'
#
loop_
_entity.id
_entity.type
_entity.pdbx_description
1 polymer ?
#
loop_
_entity_poly.entity_id
_entity_poly.type
_entity_poly.pdbx_seq_one_letter_code
_entity_poly.pdbx_strand_id
1 'polypeptide(L)'
;MSPNTIFVAILGVTLVNGFVSPMVPLVFVMAPIWLPEFAPHNQIAILYGTSLIVSVSTLVISGVPTAIFERISGRQQSDQMSMLVWLGAAILLTLPGLL
;
A
#
# COMPACT_ATOMS: atom_id res chain seq x y z
N MET A 1 17.99 7.42 10.57
CA MET A 1 16.52 7.41 10.76
C MET A 1 16.17 6.14 11.51
N SER A 2 15.27 6.17 12.49
CA SER A 2 14.86 4.93 13.14
C SER A 2 14.01 4.08 12.16
N PRO A 3 13.99 2.74 12.29
CA PRO A 3 13.12 1.87 11.49
C PRO A 3 11.64 2.31 11.54
N ASN A 4 11.17 2.78 12.70
CA ASN A 4 9.81 3.28 12.90
C ASN A 4 9.52 4.53 12.04
N THR A 5 10.47 5.45 11.90
CA THR A 5 10.29 6.62 11.02
C THR A 5 10.16 6.21 9.56
N ILE A 6 10.91 5.19 9.12
CA ILE A 6 10.81 4.67 7.76
C ILE A 6 9.46 3.98 7.56
N PHE A 7 8.98 3.22 8.54
CA PHE A 7 7.65 2.63 8.49
C PHE A 7 6.53 3.67 8.34
N VAL A 8 6.61 4.78 9.07
CA VAL A 8 5.67 5.90 8.90
C VAL A 8 5.74 6.49 7.48
N ALA A 9 6.95 6.58 6.89
CA ALA A 9 7.10 7.02 5.50
C ALA A 9 6.47 6.03 4.50
N ILE A 10 6.62 4.72 4.73
CA ILE A 10 5.97 3.67 3.92
C ILE A 10 4.45 3.84 3.97
N LEU A 11 3.88 4.02 5.16
CA LEU A 11 2.44 4.28 5.33
C LEU A 11 2.02 5.51 4.52
N GLY A 12 2.75 6.62 4.62
CA GLY A 12 2.49 7.83 3.82
C GLY A 12 2.49 7.56 2.31
N VAL A 13 3.50 6.86 1.79
CA VAL A 13 3.59 6.53 0.36
C VAL A 13 2.43 5.65 -0.10
N THR A 14 2.08 4.62 0.68
CA THR A 14 0.99 3.70 0.33
C THR A 14 -0.38 4.38 0.38
N LEU A 15 -0.60 5.31 1.31
CA LEU A 15 -1.81 6.13 1.37
C LEU A 15 -1.94 7.05 0.15
N VAL A 16 -0.84 7.66 -0.30
CA VAL A 16 -0.83 8.45 -1.55
C VAL A 16 -1.20 7.54 -2.73
N ASN A 17 -0.62 6.33 -2.81
CA ASN A 17 -0.97 5.38 -3.87
C ASN A 17 -2.46 5.04 -3.88
N GLY A 18 -3.10 4.96 -2.70
CA GLY A 18 -4.54 4.74 -2.58
C GLY A 18 -5.41 5.70 -3.40
N PHE A 19 -4.93 6.91 -3.69
CA PHE A 19 -5.68 7.90 -4.47
C PHE A 19 -5.20 8.01 -5.92
N VAL A 20 -3.91 7.86 -6.17
CA VAL A 20 -3.33 8.09 -7.50
C VAL A 20 -3.17 6.83 -8.33
N SER A 21 -3.27 5.64 -7.72
CA SER A 21 -3.00 4.38 -8.41
C SER A 21 -3.96 4.17 -9.60
N PRO A 22 -3.46 3.64 -10.73
CA PRO A 22 -4.31 3.19 -11.85
C PRO A 22 -5.31 2.08 -11.46
N MET A 23 -5.14 1.46 -10.28
CA MET A 23 -6.04 0.44 -9.76
C MET A 23 -7.31 1.01 -9.10
N VAL A 24 -7.34 2.31 -8.80
CA VAL A 24 -8.49 2.95 -8.13
C VAL A 24 -9.79 2.78 -8.94
N PRO A 25 -9.87 3.06 -10.25
CA PRO A 25 -11.10 2.89 -11.02
C PRO A 25 -11.59 1.44 -11.04
N LEU A 26 -10.66 0.48 -11.12
CA LEU A 26 -11.00 -0.95 -11.10
C LEU A 26 -11.68 -1.32 -9.79
N VAL A 27 -11.04 -0.99 -8.65
CA VAL A 27 -11.57 -1.32 -7.32
C VAL A 27 -12.87 -0.55 -7.02
N PHE A 28 -13.01 0.68 -7.54
CA PHE A 28 -14.23 1.48 -7.43
C PHE A 28 -15.41 0.79 -8.12
N VAL A 29 -15.23 0.29 -9.34
CA VAL A 29 -16.29 -0.45 -10.07
C VAL A 29 -16.63 -1.78 -9.38
N MET A 30 -15.66 -2.37 -8.68
CA MET A 30 -15.86 -3.58 -7.87
C MET A 30 -16.61 -3.32 -6.55
N ALA A 31 -17.08 -2.10 -6.27
CA ALA A 31 -17.85 -1.78 -5.07
C ALA A 31 -18.96 -2.78 -4.72
N PRO A 32 -19.77 -3.32 -5.66
CA PRO A 32 -20.80 -4.30 -5.34
C PRO A 32 -20.27 -5.61 -4.71
N ILE A 33 -18.97 -5.90 -4.83
CA ILE A 33 -18.35 -7.13 -4.30
C ILE A 33 -17.87 -6.91 -2.86
N TRP A 34 -17.28 -5.76 -2.56
CA TRP A 34 -16.60 -5.51 -1.28
C TRP A 34 -17.37 -4.58 -0.35
N LEU A 35 -18.31 -3.77 -0.86
CA LEU A 35 -19.07 -2.82 -0.05
C LEU A 35 -20.14 -3.56 0.76
N PRO A 36 -20.12 -3.48 2.10
CA PRO A 36 -21.16 -4.09 2.92
C PRO A 36 -22.52 -3.39 2.76
N GLU A 37 -23.62 -4.12 2.93
CA GLU A 37 -24.99 -3.59 2.80
C GLU A 37 -25.29 -2.45 3.79
N PHE A 38 -24.68 -2.47 4.98
CA PHE A 38 -24.87 -1.42 5.99
C PHE A 38 -24.11 -0.12 5.67
N ALA A 39 -23.17 -0.16 4.71
CA ALA A 39 -22.34 0.99 4.38
C ALA A 39 -23.10 2.01 3.50
N PRO A 40 -22.80 3.31 3.61
CA PRO A 40 -23.41 4.31 2.74
C PRO A 40 -23.06 4.07 1.26
N HIS A 41 -24.07 3.95 0.40
CA HIS A 41 -23.90 3.72 -1.04
C HIS A 41 -23.66 5.02 -1.84
N ASN A 42 -22.97 5.99 -1.23
CA ASN A 42 -22.64 7.25 -1.90
C ASN A 42 -21.22 7.19 -2.50
N GLN A 43 -20.97 8.00 -3.54
CA GLN A 43 -19.70 7.98 -4.28
C GLN A 43 -18.48 8.29 -3.38
N ILE A 44 -18.65 9.15 -2.38
CA ILE A 44 -17.57 9.55 -1.48
C ILE A 44 -17.14 8.37 -0.61
N ALA A 45 -18.09 7.65 -0.01
CA ALA A 45 -17.82 6.47 0.80
C ALA A 45 -17.14 5.36 -0.02
N ILE A 46 -17.59 5.14 -1.25
CA ILE A 46 -16.99 4.17 -2.16
C ILE A 46 -15.56 4.57 -2.52
N LEU A 47 -15.30 5.85 -2.79
CA LEU A 47 -13.97 6.34 -3.11
C LEU A 47 -12.99 6.17 -1.94
N TYR A 48 -13.39 6.49 -0.71
CA TYR A 48 -12.55 6.29 0.47
C TYR A 48 -12.33 4.81 0.79
N GLY A 49 -13.35 3.96 0.64
CA GLY A 49 -13.19 2.51 0.80
C GLY A 49 -12.22 1.93 -0.24
N THR A 50 -12.38 2.35 -1.49
CA THR A 50 -11.49 2.01 -2.60
C THR A 50 -10.05 2.42 -2.30
N SER A 51 -9.82 3.67 -1.89
CA SER A 51 -8.47 4.17 -1.63
C SER A 51 -7.80 3.44 -0.47
N LEU A 52 -8.58 3.07 0.55
CA LEU A 52 -8.08 2.28 1.68
C LEU A 52 -7.69 0.87 1.24
N ILE A 53 -8.52 0.19 0.44
CA ILE A 53 -8.21 -1.14 -0.11
C ILE A 53 -6.93 -1.09 -0.94
N VAL A 54 -6.80 -0.12 -1.84
CA VAL A 54 -5.61 0.04 -2.69
C VAL A 54 -4.37 0.36 -1.86
N SER A 55 -4.49 1.24 -0.86
CA SER A 55 -3.39 1.59 0.06
C SER A 55 -2.86 0.37 0.81
N VAL A 56 -3.77 -0.39 1.45
CA VAL A 56 -3.40 -1.59 2.22
C VAL A 56 -2.84 -2.67 1.31
N SER A 57 -3.43 -2.86 0.12
CA SER A 57 -2.91 -3.81 -0.87
C SER A 57 -1.49 -3.46 -1.28
N THR A 58 -1.20 -2.17 -1.52
CA THR A 58 0.15 -1.68 -1.83
C THR A 58 1.12 -1.94 -0.68
N LEU A 59 0.71 -1.68 0.57
CA LEU A 59 1.51 -1.94 1.76
C LEU A 59 1.89 -3.43 1.86
N VAL A 60 0.93 -4.33 1.68
CA VAL A 60 1.15 -5.78 1.76
C VAL A 60 2.03 -6.28 0.62
N ILE A 61 1.72 -5.89 -0.62
CA ILE A 61 2.45 -6.36 -1.81
C ILE A 61 3.89 -5.84 -1.80
N SER A 62 4.12 -4.57 -1.42
CA SER A 62 5.48 -4.01 -1.27
C SER A 62 6.28 -4.65 -0.14
N GLY A 63 5.63 -5.30 0.83
CA GLY A 63 6.29 -6.07 1.88
C GLY A 63 6.89 -7.40 1.38
N VAL A 64 6.40 -7.95 0.26
CA VAL A 64 6.88 -9.22 -0.27
C VAL A 64 8.35 -9.16 -0.72
N PRO A 65 8.80 -8.18 -1.52
CA PRO A 65 10.22 -7.99 -1.83
C PRO A 65 11.11 -7.88 -0.59
N THR A 66 10.63 -7.21 0.46
CA THR A 66 11.35 -7.07 1.73
C THR A 66 11.51 -8.40 2.46
N ALA A 67 10.44 -9.18 2.55
CA ALA A 67 10.49 -10.50 3.16
C ALA A 67 11.45 -11.45 2.41
N ILE A 68 11.48 -11.35 1.08
CA ILE A 68 12.45 -12.08 0.24
C ILE A 68 13.88 -11.61 0.55
N PHE A 69 14.11 -10.29 0.62
CA PHE A 69 15.41 -9.72 0.95
C PHE A 69 15.91 -10.16 2.33
N GLU A 70 15.05 -10.15 3.34
CA GLU A 70 15.37 -10.61 4.69
C GLU A 70 15.74 -12.09 4.70
N ARG A 71 14.97 -12.93 3.97
CA ARG A 71 15.21 -14.37 3.88
C ARG A 71 16.53 -14.71 3.19
N ILE A 72 16.84 -14.05 2.07
CA ILE A 72 18.09 -14.28 1.33
C ILE A 72 19.31 -13.81 2.14
N SER A 73 19.15 -12.73 2.89
CA SER A 73 20.25 -12.14 3.67
C SER A 73 20.46 -12.77 5.04
N GLY A 74 19.64 -13.77 5.43
CA GLY A 74 19.72 -14.42 6.74
C GLY A 74 19.34 -13.51 7.92
N ARG A 75 18.60 -12.41 7.68
CA ARG A 75 18.15 -11.50 8.74
C ARG A 75 16.98 -12.14 9.50
N GLN A 76 17.06 -12.13 10.83
CA GLN A 76 15.97 -12.60 11.70
C GLN A 76 15.11 -11.46 12.28
N GLN A 77 15.59 -10.22 12.17
CA GLN A 77 14.91 -9.02 12.62
C GLN A 77 14.95 -7.99 11.51
N SER A 78 13.85 -7.26 11.34
CA SER A 78 13.77 -6.16 10.40
C SER A 78 14.67 -5.02 10.86
N ASP A 79 15.76 -4.83 10.13
CA ASP A 79 16.71 -3.74 10.34
C ASP A 79 16.33 -2.52 9.50
N GLN A 80 17.09 -1.43 9.68
CA GLN A 80 16.90 -0.21 8.91
C GLN A 80 16.98 -0.46 7.40
N MET A 81 17.84 -1.39 6.95
CA MET A 81 18.01 -1.72 5.54
C MET A 81 16.77 -2.40 4.96
N SER A 82 16.17 -3.34 5.69
CA SER A 82 14.94 -4.03 5.29
C SER A 82 13.79 -3.05 5.15
N MET A 83 13.68 -2.07 6.07
CA MET A 83 12.70 -0.99 5.96
C MET A 83 12.92 -0.10 4.73
N LEU A 84 14.17 0.18 4.35
CA LEU A 84 14.46 0.94 3.12
C LEU A 84 14.10 0.16 1.85
N VAL A 85 14.33 -1.17 1.84
CA VAL A 85 13.90 -2.02 0.73
C VAL A 85 12.38 -1.98 0.58
N TRP A 86 11.65 -2.03 1.70
CA TRP A 86 10.19 -1.91 1.69
C TRP A 86 9.74 -0.55 1.15
N LEU A 87 10.36 0.54 1.63
CA LEU A 87 10.07 1.87 1.13
C LEU A 87 10.34 1.99 -0.38
N GLY A 88 11.44 1.45 -0.87
CA GLY A 88 11.76 1.41 -2.29
C GLY A 88 10.71 0.64 -3.11
N ALA A 89 10.29 -0.53 -2.63
CA ALA A 89 9.23 -1.31 -3.26
C ALA A 89 7.88 -0.58 -3.27
N ALA A 90 7.51 0.07 -2.16
CA ALA A 90 6.29 0.86 -2.07
C ALA A 90 6.31 2.05 -3.04
N ILE A 91 7.42 2.79 -3.11
CA ILE A 91 7.58 3.90 -4.07
C ILE A 91 7.45 3.38 -5.51
N LEU A 92 8.08 2.25 -5.82
CA LEU A 92 8.04 1.68 -7.17
C LEU A 92 6.61 1.30 -7.58
N LEU A 93 5.80 0.76 -6.67
CA LEU A 93 4.38 0.48 -6.91
C LEU A 93 3.53 1.76 -7.04
N THR A 94 3.96 2.89 -6.48
CA THR A 94 3.26 4.18 -6.57
C THR A 94 3.59 4.95 -7.84
N LEU A 95 4.77 4.73 -8.46
CA LEU A 95 5.21 5.46 -9.65
C LEU A 95 4.19 5.47 -10.80
N PRO A 96 3.52 4.37 -11.18
CA PRO A 96 2.56 4.38 -12.28
C PRO A 96 1.35 5.30 -12.07
N GLY A 97 1.05 5.69 -10.83
CA GLY A 97 -0.02 6.66 -10.54
C GLY A 97 0.41 8.11 -10.63
N LEU A 98 1.72 8.38 -10.71
CA LEU A 98 2.30 9.73 -10.75
C LEU A 98 2.80 10.14 -12.15
N LEU A 99 2.89 9.18 -13.08
CA LEU A 99 3.33 9.38 -14.48
C LEU A 99 2.13 9.51 -15.41
#